data_AF-A0A3A8YBQ1-F1
#
_entry.id   AF-A0A3A8YBQ1-F1
#
_cell.length_a   1.000
_cell.length_b   1.000
_cell.length_c   1.000
_cell.angle_alpha   90.00
_cell.angle_beta   90.00
_cell.angle_gamma   90.00
#
_symmetry.space_group_name_H-M   'P 1'
#
loop_
_entity.id
_entity.type
_entity.pdbx_description
1 polymer ?
#
loop_
_entity_poly.entity_id
_entity_poly.type
_entity_poly.pdbx_seq_one_letter_code
_entity_poly.pdbx_strand_id
1 'polypeptide(L)'
;MRKSVRLRCMATGLALAVTVSSVLTGGYGSSRYAFAAAAKSAVKKAEAKKTYEDVVTNEVSFKDAEDWENTMSASFAGDNEEIAAGSELAFTMTISEAAYNSMKAEDYIKIEAGFFQEENNWDTMVKLGWPQFSPADFTKNADGTYSAAVKLTFEQKADKFQSLLVRGVGTGFSGSVKIQGLTITRAEGEPVLTPQEATVIGNFAEGIDGWAAEAGYDYSHGKPDSTQKTEQTEVEYDKDSKSLKVKLDYSADLSSGWSEAKVKGTFKAVNVKNYNLVSFTLTYPSSMETVRTKIFMNDKTGEATLLDGEGSFRTKTVKDLGNGWSTATIRGSFTPKDVEVESIVIGIVGPYADLKEVRISDVKIGQLDASEDYVEITEKLDAQGDVADLSGMAAEVKLVDGDATDSTKAMAAYLAGLQKSDQVLFGHQNSTFRSVRYNGETSDIKDITGSEAGLFGIDTLALAGMETGKKTRQAVQPARRLI
;
A
#
# COMPACT_ATOMS: atom_id res chain seq x y z
N MET A 1 -36.30 -26.09 -45.91
CA MET A 1 -37.03 -25.45 -44.80
C MET A 1 -36.15 -25.43 -43.56
N ARG A 2 -35.65 -24.26 -43.15
CA ARG A 2 -35.25 -23.95 -41.75
C ARG A 2 -35.04 -22.44 -41.67
N LYS A 3 -35.84 -21.80 -40.82
CA LYS A 3 -35.82 -20.37 -40.50
C LYS A 3 -34.60 -20.06 -39.63
N SER A 4 -33.82 -19.04 -39.96
CA SER A 4 -32.83 -18.45 -39.05
C SER A 4 -33.49 -17.30 -38.27
N VAL A 5 -33.41 -17.41 -36.95
CA VAL A 5 -33.91 -16.45 -35.96
C VAL A 5 -32.90 -15.30 -35.85
N ARG A 6 -33.37 -14.06 -36.03
CA ARG A 6 -32.59 -12.84 -35.80
C ARG A 6 -32.50 -12.57 -34.29
N LEU A 7 -31.27 -12.36 -33.82
CA LEU A 7 -30.92 -11.94 -32.47
C LEU A 7 -31.45 -10.50 -32.25
N ARG A 8 -32.25 -10.30 -31.20
CA ARG A 8 -32.68 -8.98 -30.73
C ARG A 8 -31.65 -8.47 -29.72
N CYS A 9 -30.92 -7.40 -30.04
CA CYS A 9 -30.24 -6.60 -29.03
C CYS A 9 -31.24 -5.55 -28.52
N MET A 10 -31.55 -5.60 -27.22
CA MET A 10 -32.28 -4.54 -26.53
C MET A 10 -31.34 -3.34 -26.36
N ALA A 11 -31.74 -2.20 -26.91
CA ALA A 11 -31.23 -0.90 -26.53
C ALA A 11 -31.90 -0.46 -25.23
N THR A 12 -31.11 0.05 -24.29
CA THR A 12 -31.60 0.81 -23.14
C THR A 12 -30.82 2.12 -23.15
N GLY A 13 -31.50 3.20 -23.52
CA GLY A 13 -30.94 4.55 -23.61
C GLY A 13 -30.91 5.23 -22.26
N LEU A 14 -29.82 5.94 -21.97
CA LEU A 14 -29.74 6.90 -20.89
C LEU A 14 -29.97 8.30 -21.50
N ALA A 15 -31.14 8.87 -21.27
CA ALA A 15 -31.44 10.26 -21.61
C ALA A 15 -30.95 11.14 -20.45
N LEU A 16 -29.93 11.97 -20.68
CA LEU A 16 -29.50 12.99 -19.73
C LEU A 16 -30.32 14.27 -19.99
N ALA A 17 -31.30 14.54 -19.14
CA ALA A 17 -32.05 15.79 -19.15
C ALA A 17 -31.26 16.88 -18.42
N VAL A 18 -30.68 17.82 -19.16
CA VAL A 18 -30.14 19.06 -18.60
C VAL A 18 -31.32 19.98 -18.27
N THR A 19 -31.65 20.11 -16.98
CA THR A 19 -32.56 21.14 -16.49
C THR A 19 -31.73 22.27 -15.88
N VAL A 20 -31.66 23.38 -16.60
CA VAL A 20 -31.16 24.66 -16.09
C VAL A 20 -32.20 25.19 -15.11
N SER A 21 -31.85 25.28 -13.83
CA SER A 21 -32.64 26.01 -12.83
C SER A 21 -31.85 27.23 -12.37
N SER A 22 -32.40 28.40 -12.71
CA SER A 22 -31.91 29.73 -12.38
C SER A 22 -32.39 30.19 -11.01
N VAL A 23 -31.47 30.79 -10.24
CA VAL A 23 -31.65 31.85 -9.23
C VAL A 23 -32.47 31.53 -7.98
N LEU A 24 -31.82 31.61 -6.81
CA LEU A 24 -32.33 32.38 -5.66
C LEU A 24 -31.18 32.90 -4.79
N THR A 25 -31.21 34.21 -4.59
CA THR A 25 -30.37 35.05 -3.74
C THR A 25 -30.58 34.82 -2.24
N GLY A 26 -29.52 34.96 -1.44
CA GLY A 26 -29.67 35.42 -0.05
C GLY A 26 -28.57 34.96 0.93
N GLY A 27 -27.85 35.94 1.51
CA GLY A 27 -27.31 35.80 2.87
C GLY A 27 -25.79 35.82 3.02
N TYR A 28 -25.19 37.01 2.92
CA TYR A 28 -23.90 37.30 3.56
C TYR A 28 -24.05 37.14 5.07
N GLY A 29 -23.28 36.25 5.67
CA GLY A 29 -23.18 36.06 7.11
C GLY A 29 -21.75 35.67 7.49
N SER A 30 -20.98 36.67 7.89
CA SER A 30 -19.63 36.55 8.44
C SER A 30 -19.58 35.61 9.64
N SER A 31 -18.78 34.54 9.56
CA SER A 31 -18.33 33.79 10.74
C SER A 31 -16.81 33.71 10.75
N ARG A 32 -16.27 34.21 11.85
CA ARG A 32 -14.85 34.39 12.15
C ARG A 32 -14.18 33.03 12.26
N TYR A 33 -13.04 32.86 11.60
CA TYR A 33 -12.13 31.75 11.85
C TYR A 33 -11.59 31.87 13.28
N ALA A 34 -12.16 31.12 14.21
CA ALA A 34 -11.56 30.85 15.51
C ALA A 34 -10.59 29.68 15.34
N PHE A 35 -9.29 29.96 15.42
CA PHE A 35 -8.28 28.92 15.64
C PHE A 35 -8.51 28.36 17.05
N ALA A 36 -9.27 27.28 17.15
CA ALA A 36 -9.30 26.47 18.36
C ALA A 36 -8.00 25.66 18.40
N ALA A 37 -7.07 26.09 19.25
CA ALA A 37 -5.99 25.25 19.71
C ALA A 37 -6.62 24.01 20.35
N ALA A 38 -6.54 22.86 19.68
CA ALA A 38 -6.96 21.59 20.23
C ALA A 38 -6.09 21.28 21.45
N ALA A 39 -6.65 21.48 22.64
CA ALA A 39 -6.11 20.93 23.86
C ALA A 39 -6.01 19.41 23.65
N LYS A 40 -4.78 18.88 23.65
CA LYS A 40 -4.52 17.44 23.69
C LYS A 40 -5.20 16.88 24.94
N SER A 41 -6.39 16.30 24.78
CA SER A 41 -6.95 15.41 25.77
C SER A 41 -5.92 14.31 26.02
N ALA A 42 -5.60 14.04 27.28
CA ALA A 42 -4.70 12.96 27.65
C ALA A 42 -5.22 11.65 27.03
N VAL A 43 -4.56 11.19 25.97
CA VAL A 43 -4.85 9.93 25.29
C VAL A 43 -4.57 8.84 26.31
N LYS A 44 -5.61 8.16 26.80
CA LYS A 44 -5.43 6.92 27.55
C LYS A 44 -4.76 5.95 26.59
N LYS A 45 -3.56 5.47 26.94
CA LYS A 45 -2.89 4.44 26.15
C LYS A 45 -3.81 3.22 26.08
N ALA A 46 -4.10 2.75 24.87
CA ALA A 46 -4.89 1.54 24.65
C ALA A 46 -4.27 0.36 25.43
N GLU A 47 -5.12 -0.52 25.96
CA GLU A 47 -4.65 -1.73 26.64
C GLU A 47 -3.94 -2.64 25.65
N ALA A 48 -2.72 -3.08 26.00
CA ALA A 48 -1.91 -3.98 25.19
C ALA A 48 -2.58 -5.35 24.95
N LYS A 49 -3.44 -5.77 25.88
CA LYS A 49 -4.24 -6.98 25.75
C LYS A 49 -5.62 -6.75 26.33
N LYS A 50 -6.66 -6.92 25.50
CA LYS A 50 -8.07 -6.85 25.89
C LYS A 50 -8.67 -8.25 25.89
N THR A 51 -9.40 -8.59 26.93
CA THR A 51 -10.08 -9.88 27.09
C THR A 51 -11.59 -9.67 27.12
N TYR A 52 -12.34 -10.64 26.60
CA TYR A 52 -13.78 -10.61 26.51
C TYR A 52 -14.41 -11.78 27.25
N GLU A 53 -15.63 -11.57 27.73
CA GLU A 53 -16.46 -12.62 28.30
C GLU A 53 -16.80 -13.69 27.25
N ASP A 54 -17.03 -14.91 27.73
CA ASP A 54 -17.46 -16.02 26.90
C ASP A 54 -18.84 -15.74 26.28
N VAL A 55 -18.99 -16.00 24.99
CA VAL A 55 -20.26 -15.80 24.25
C VAL A 55 -20.62 -17.07 23.50
N VAL A 56 -21.91 -17.44 23.53
CA VAL A 56 -22.46 -18.54 22.71
C VAL A 56 -23.08 -17.93 21.46
N THR A 57 -22.77 -18.49 20.29
CA THR A 57 -23.34 -18.05 19.02
C THR A 57 -24.82 -18.41 18.92
N ASN A 58 -25.51 -17.85 17.92
CA ASN A 58 -26.77 -18.43 17.46
C ASN A 58 -26.59 -19.90 17.03
N GLU A 59 -27.67 -20.67 17.13
CA GLU A 59 -27.75 -22.04 16.64
C GLU A 59 -27.86 -22.05 15.11
N VAL A 60 -27.18 -23.00 14.47
CA VAL A 60 -27.15 -23.17 13.02
C VAL A 60 -27.28 -24.63 12.62
N SER A 61 -27.64 -24.85 11.37
CA SER A 61 -27.62 -26.16 10.72
C SER A 61 -27.06 -26.00 9.31
N PHE A 62 -25.77 -26.25 9.18
CA PHE A 62 -25.04 -26.18 7.92
C PHE A 62 -25.30 -27.43 7.09
N LYS A 63 -25.50 -27.22 5.79
CA LYS A 63 -25.82 -28.28 4.82
C LYS A 63 -24.56 -28.73 4.08
N ASP A 64 -24.69 -29.12 2.82
CA ASP A 64 -23.57 -29.60 2.00
C ASP A 64 -22.77 -28.46 1.33
N ALA A 65 -23.15 -27.20 1.54
CA ALA A 65 -22.50 -26.03 0.96
C ALA A 65 -22.53 -24.82 1.91
N GLU A 66 -21.54 -23.94 1.78
CA GLU A 66 -21.47 -22.69 2.54
C GLU A 66 -22.64 -21.77 2.18
N ASP A 67 -23.26 -21.19 3.22
CA ASP A 67 -24.34 -20.22 3.10
C ASP A 67 -24.03 -19.00 3.97
N TRP A 68 -23.56 -17.94 3.32
CA TRP A 68 -23.20 -16.68 4.00
C TRP A 68 -24.40 -15.84 4.44
N GLU A 69 -25.62 -16.25 4.08
CA GLU A 69 -26.86 -15.68 4.61
C GLU A 69 -27.30 -16.39 5.91
N ASN A 70 -26.70 -17.54 6.23
CA ASN A 70 -27.00 -18.34 7.42
C ASN A 70 -25.71 -18.67 8.20
N THR A 71 -25.17 -17.66 8.88
CA THR A 71 -23.93 -17.78 9.63
C THR A 71 -24.16 -18.04 11.12
N MET A 72 -23.26 -18.79 11.77
CA MET A 72 -23.09 -18.64 13.21
C MET A 72 -22.42 -17.29 13.47
N SER A 73 -22.77 -16.60 14.55
CA SER A 73 -22.20 -15.29 14.82
C SER A 73 -22.17 -14.93 16.31
N ALA A 74 -21.20 -14.10 16.68
CA ALA A 74 -21.08 -13.46 17.98
C ALA A 74 -20.47 -12.06 17.80
N SER A 75 -20.95 -11.08 18.56
CA SER A 75 -20.50 -9.69 18.49
C SER A 75 -19.85 -9.25 19.80
N PHE A 76 -18.80 -8.43 19.68
CA PHE A 76 -18.02 -7.92 20.80
C PHE A 76 -17.80 -6.42 20.65
N ALA A 77 -17.92 -5.67 21.74
CA ALA A 77 -17.73 -4.22 21.72
C ALA A 77 -16.24 -3.85 21.54
N GLY A 78 -15.97 -2.91 20.65
CA GLY A 78 -14.65 -2.29 20.54
C GLY A 78 -14.38 -1.29 21.66
N ASP A 79 -13.17 -0.73 21.70
CA ASP A 79 -12.78 0.36 22.59
C ASP A 79 -12.60 1.70 21.85
N ASN A 80 -12.86 1.75 20.54
CA ASN A 80 -12.63 2.89 19.65
C ASN A 80 -11.16 3.29 19.51
N GLU A 81 -10.23 2.42 19.89
CA GLU A 81 -8.79 2.64 19.73
C GLU A 81 -8.27 1.98 18.44
N GLU A 82 -7.11 2.43 17.98
CA GLU A 82 -6.41 1.82 16.85
C GLU A 82 -6.02 0.35 17.15
N ILE A 83 -6.00 -0.48 16.11
CA ILE A 83 -5.32 -1.77 16.10
C ILE A 83 -4.26 -1.75 15.01
N ALA A 84 -2.99 -1.78 15.41
CA ALA A 84 -1.86 -1.80 14.49
C ALA A 84 -1.76 -3.15 13.75
N ALA A 85 -1.15 -3.14 12.56
CA ALA A 85 -0.74 -4.36 11.89
C ALA A 85 0.21 -5.18 12.78
N GLY A 86 0.14 -6.51 12.70
CA GLY A 86 0.86 -7.43 13.58
C GLY A 86 0.14 -7.72 14.91
N SER A 87 -0.94 -7.03 15.24
CA SER A 87 -1.81 -7.39 16.36
C SER A 87 -2.43 -8.78 16.16
N GLU A 88 -2.90 -9.42 17.24
CA GLU A 88 -3.43 -10.78 17.20
C GLU A 88 -4.82 -10.87 17.86
N LEU A 89 -5.74 -11.63 17.23
CA LEU A 89 -6.99 -12.11 17.79
C LEU A 89 -6.84 -13.60 18.12
N ALA A 90 -7.17 -14.00 19.34
CA ALA A 90 -7.14 -15.40 19.75
C ALA A 90 -8.34 -15.77 20.63
N PHE A 91 -8.90 -16.96 20.42
CA PHE A 91 -9.98 -17.52 21.24
C PHE A 91 -10.06 -19.05 21.09
N THR A 92 -10.86 -19.70 21.93
CA THR A 92 -11.19 -21.13 21.80
C THR A 92 -12.64 -21.28 21.35
N MET A 93 -12.87 -22.08 20.30
CA MET A 93 -14.21 -22.57 19.96
C MET A 93 -14.49 -23.84 20.74
N THR A 94 -15.64 -23.92 21.39
CA THR A 94 -16.11 -25.12 22.08
C THR A 94 -17.50 -25.51 21.60
N ILE A 95 -17.68 -26.78 21.24
CA ILE A 95 -18.94 -27.34 20.75
C ILE A 95 -19.36 -28.55 21.58
N SER A 96 -20.66 -28.85 21.59
CA SER A 96 -21.18 -30.03 22.29
C SER A 96 -20.80 -31.33 21.57
N GLU A 97 -20.83 -32.46 22.27
CA GLU A 97 -20.65 -33.78 21.66
C GLU A 97 -21.69 -34.05 20.55
N ALA A 98 -22.93 -33.61 20.73
CA ALA A 98 -23.99 -33.74 19.72
C ALA A 98 -23.66 -32.94 18.45
N ALA A 99 -23.18 -31.71 18.61
CA ALA A 99 -22.79 -30.87 17.47
C ALA A 99 -21.54 -31.42 16.76
N TYR A 100 -20.55 -31.89 17.50
CA TYR A 100 -19.38 -32.59 16.94
C TYR A 100 -19.80 -33.81 16.12
N ASN A 101 -20.69 -34.66 16.65
CA ASN A 101 -21.17 -35.87 15.99
C ASN A 101 -22.09 -35.61 14.77
N SER A 102 -22.50 -34.37 14.52
CA SER A 102 -23.24 -34.02 13.30
C SER A 102 -22.32 -33.95 12.06
N MET A 103 -21.03 -33.71 12.28
CA MET A 103 -20.04 -33.53 11.22
C MET A 103 -19.42 -34.85 10.75
N LYS A 104 -19.21 -34.98 9.44
CA LYS A 104 -18.38 -36.02 8.81
C LYS A 104 -16.92 -35.57 8.73
N ALA A 105 -16.03 -36.48 8.34
CA ALA A 105 -14.60 -36.19 8.27
C ALA A 105 -14.24 -35.07 7.27
N GLU A 106 -15.01 -34.93 6.20
CA GLU A 106 -14.88 -33.89 5.18
C GLU A 106 -15.55 -32.55 5.53
N ASP A 107 -16.36 -32.53 6.59
CA ASP A 107 -17.08 -31.33 7.02
C ASP A 107 -16.16 -30.36 7.78
N TYR A 108 -16.57 -29.09 7.83
CA TYR A 108 -15.78 -28.06 8.52
C TYR A 108 -16.63 -26.89 9.00
N ILE A 109 -16.06 -26.13 9.94
CA ILE A 109 -16.47 -24.77 10.30
C ILE A 109 -15.38 -23.81 9.79
N LYS A 110 -15.75 -22.83 8.97
CA LYS A 110 -14.90 -21.75 8.48
C LYS A 110 -15.20 -20.47 9.25
N ILE A 111 -14.18 -19.81 9.79
CA ILE A 111 -14.33 -18.59 10.60
C ILE A 111 -13.88 -17.34 9.84
N GLU A 112 -14.62 -16.25 9.98
CA GLU A 112 -14.21 -14.89 9.60
C GLU A 112 -14.36 -13.98 10.82
N ALA A 113 -13.36 -13.13 11.08
CA ALA A 113 -13.47 -12.05 12.07
C ALA A 113 -13.53 -10.70 11.36
N GLY A 114 -14.66 -10.00 11.49
CA GLY A 114 -14.89 -8.67 10.93
C GLY A 114 -14.74 -7.58 11.98
N PHE A 115 -13.73 -6.72 11.83
CA PHE A 115 -13.46 -5.57 12.69
C PHE A 115 -14.03 -4.30 12.08
N PHE A 116 -15.18 -3.86 12.60
CA PHE A 116 -15.84 -2.64 12.16
C PHE A 116 -15.10 -1.41 12.70
N GLN A 117 -14.85 -0.46 11.80
CA GLN A 117 -14.29 0.85 12.15
C GLN A 117 -15.39 1.88 12.43
N GLU A 118 -16.55 1.66 11.83
CA GLU A 118 -17.76 2.45 11.99
C GLU A 118 -18.95 1.51 12.17
N GLU A 119 -20.02 2.02 12.77
CA GLU A 119 -21.21 1.22 13.03
C GLU A 119 -21.83 0.70 11.72
N ASN A 120 -21.91 -0.63 11.59
CA ASN A 120 -22.53 -1.33 10.47
C ASN A 120 -21.96 -0.97 9.07
N ASN A 121 -20.73 -0.47 9.00
CA ASN A 121 -20.08 -0.16 7.72
C ASN A 121 -19.22 -1.34 7.23
N TRP A 122 -19.76 -2.11 6.29
CA TRP A 122 -19.11 -3.28 5.71
C TRP A 122 -17.97 -2.95 4.74
N ASP A 123 -17.94 -1.73 4.20
CA ASP A 123 -16.95 -1.30 3.22
C ASP A 123 -15.62 -0.91 3.87
N THR A 124 -15.66 -0.45 5.13
CA THR A 124 -14.48 -0.03 5.90
C THR A 124 -13.99 -1.09 6.89
N MET A 125 -14.68 -2.22 6.99
CA MET A 125 -14.36 -3.29 7.94
C MET A 125 -13.02 -3.98 7.59
N VAL A 126 -12.17 -4.20 8.59
CA VAL A 126 -10.97 -5.03 8.45
C VAL A 126 -11.33 -6.49 8.68
N LYS A 127 -11.05 -7.35 7.70
CA LYS A 127 -11.39 -8.79 7.73
C LYS A 127 -10.17 -9.63 8.05
N LEU A 128 -10.30 -10.52 9.03
CA LEU A 128 -9.25 -11.47 9.40
C LEU A 128 -9.68 -12.89 9.05
N GLY A 129 -8.89 -13.50 8.17
CA GLY A 129 -8.79 -14.94 7.94
C GLY A 129 -10.05 -15.65 7.43
N TRP A 130 -9.82 -16.91 7.03
CA TRP A 130 -10.84 -17.91 6.71
C TRP A 130 -10.41 -19.32 7.16
N PRO A 131 -9.85 -19.51 8.38
CA PRO A 131 -9.43 -20.83 8.82
C PRO A 131 -10.60 -21.80 8.85
N GLN A 132 -10.37 -23.02 8.38
CA GLN A 132 -11.33 -24.11 8.38
C GLN A 132 -10.93 -25.11 9.46
N PHE A 133 -11.91 -25.53 10.26
CA PHE A 133 -11.77 -26.49 11.33
C PHE A 133 -12.66 -27.69 11.03
N SER A 134 -12.01 -28.80 10.67
CA SER A 134 -12.61 -30.13 10.52
C SER A 134 -12.75 -30.82 11.88
N PRO A 135 -13.46 -31.96 11.98
CA PRO A 135 -13.51 -32.72 13.24
C PRO A 135 -12.12 -33.09 13.80
N ALA A 136 -11.12 -33.29 12.93
CA ALA A 136 -9.76 -33.62 13.35
C ALA A 136 -9.05 -32.50 14.12
N ASP A 137 -9.52 -31.25 13.97
CA ASP A 137 -8.96 -30.07 14.65
C ASP A 137 -9.50 -29.89 16.07
N PHE A 138 -10.54 -30.65 16.44
CA PHE A 138 -11.16 -30.58 17.76
C PHE A 138 -10.63 -31.64 18.71
N THR A 139 -10.34 -31.23 19.94
CA THR A 139 -9.95 -32.13 21.04
C THR A 139 -11.11 -32.35 21.99
N LYS A 140 -11.39 -33.60 22.36
CA LYS A 140 -12.40 -33.92 23.37
C LYS A 140 -11.95 -33.48 24.77
N ASN A 141 -12.78 -32.71 25.44
CA ASN A 141 -12.58 -32.23 26.81
C ASN A 141 -13.10 -33.23 27.84
N ALA A 142 -12.68 -33.05 29.10
CA ALA A 142 -13.09 -33.91 30.21
C ALA A 142 -14.61 -33.88 30.50
N ASP A 143 -15.28 -32.77 30.16
CA ASP A 143 -16.73 -32.59 30.30
C ASP A 143 -17.54 -33.13 29.11
N GLY A 144 -16.87 -33.76 28.13
CA GLY A 144 -17.48 -34.32 26.93
C GLY A 144 -17.67 -33.34 25.78
N THR A 145 -17.37 -32.04 25.97
CA THR A 145 -17.34 -31.07 24.87
C THR A 145 -16.10 -31.23 24.01
N TYR A 146 -16.04 -30.50 22.89
CA TYR A 146 -14.93 -30.54 21.94
C TYR A 146 -14.43 -29.12 21.67
N SER A 147 -13.12 -28.90 21.70
CA SER A 147 -12.53 -27.57 21.53
C SER A 147 -11.44 -27.48 20.47
N ALA A 148 -11.38 -26.33 19.78
CA ALA A 148 -10.34 -25.96 18.83
C ALA A 148 -9.84 -24.52 19.10
N ALA A 149 -8.54 -24.28 18.98
CA ALA A 149 -7.96 -22.95 19.16
C ALA A 149 -7.98 -22.15 17.86
N VAL A 150 -8.37 -20.88 17.93
CA VAL A 150 -8.36 -19.94 16.82
C VAL A 150 -7.33 -18.85 17.12
N LYS A 151 -6.46 -18.58 16.14
CA LYS A 151 -5.49 -17.48 16.18
C LYS A 151 -5.43 -16.81 14.81
N LEU A 152 -5.62 -15.50 14.78
CA LEU A 152 -5.66 -14.67 13.58
C LEU A 152 -4.78 -13.43 13.78
N THR A 153 -4.06 -13.01 12.74
CA THR A 153 -3.16 -11.84 12.78
C THR A 153 -3.72 -10.71 11.92
N PHE A 154 -3.57 -9.48 12.40
CA PHE A 154 -3.87 -8.27 11.63
C PHE A 154 -2.78 -8.03 10.59
N GLU A 155 -3.09 -8.24 9.32
CA GLU A 155 -2.15 -7.93 8.23
C GLU A 155 -2.05 -6.43 7.93
N GLN A 156 -3.11 -5.69 8.26
CA GLN A 156 -3.24 -4.25 8.06
C GLN A 156 -3.80 -3.59 9.32
N LYS A 157 -3.53 -2.29 9.48
CA LYS A 157 -4.09 -1.51 10.57
C LYS A 157 -5.61 -1.35 10.46
N ALA A 158 -6.27 -1.19 11.61
CA ALA A 158 -7.61 -0.64 11.74
C ALA A 158 -7.50 0.67 12.53
N ASP A 159 -7.85 1.80 11.92
CA ASP A 159 -7.72 3.13 12.53
C ASP A 159 -8.62 3.28 13.76
N LYS A 160 -9.72 2.52 13.79
CA LYS A 160 -10.66 2.51 14.91
C LYS A 160 -11.24 1.11 15.11
N PHE A 161 -11.26 0.64 16.35
CA PHE A 161 -11.95 -0.59 16.72
C PHE A 161 -13.34 -0.29 17.32
N GLN A 162 -14.37 -0.23 16.50
CA GLN A 162 -15.75 0.02 16.95
C GLN A 162 -16.41 -1.26 17.47
N SER A 163 -16.33 -2.36 16.73
CA SER A 163 -16.81 -3.68 17.16
C SER A 163 -16.16 -4.81 16.39
N LEU A 164 -16.27 -6.01 16.94
CA LEU A 164 -15.86 -7.26 16.30
C LEU A 164 -17.10 -8.11 16.09
N LEU A 165 -17.27 -8.60 14.87
CA LEU A 165 -18.22 -9.64 14.52
C LEU A 165 -17.43 -10.91 14.14
N VAL A 166 -17.48 -11.93 14.98
CA VAL A 166 -16.99 -13.28 14.61
C VAL A 166 -18.14 -14.00 13.93
N ARG A 167 -17.91 -14.49 12.72
CA ARG A 167 -18.87 -15.30 11.96
C ARG A 167 -18.28 -16.63 11.56
N GLY A 168 -19.14 -17.60 11.36
CA GLY A 168 -18.75 -18.85 10.73
C GLY A 168 -19.81 -19.40 9.78
N VAL A 169 -19.33 -20.07 8.74
CA VAL A 169 -20.12 -20.93 7.84
C VAL A 169 -19.48 -22.32 7.84
N GLY A 170 -20.07 -23.28 7.14
CA GLY A 170 -19.46 -24.59 7.06
C GLY A 170 -20.34 -25.59 6.34
N THR A 171 -20.04 -26.86 6.55
CA THR A 171 -20.85 -27.99 6.09
C THR A 171 -21.10 -28.98 7.22
N GLY A 172 -22.24 -29.67 7.17
CA GLY A 172 -22.62 -30.78 8.07
C GLY A 172 -22.78 -30.47 9.56
N PHE A 173 -22.31 -29.32 10.05
CA PHE A 173 -22.41 -28.93 11.45
C PHE A 173 -23.82 -28.46 11.83
N SER A 174 -24.35 -28.99 12.92
CA SER A 174 -25.61 -28.54 13.52
C SER A 174 -25.43 -28.28 15.02
N GLY A 175 -25.64 -27.04 15.45
CA GLY A 175 -25.52 -26.63 16.84
C GLY A 175 -25.06 -25.17 16.98
N SER A 176 -24.62 -24.81 18.19
CA SER A 176 -24.01 -23.52 18.50
C SER A 176 -22.54 -23.71 18.90
N VAL A 177 -21.77 -22.63 18.80
CA VAL A 177 -20.37 -22.58 19.21
C VAL A 177 -20.23 -21.63 20.39
N LYS A 178 -19.53 -22.05 21.43
CA LYS A 178 -19.11 -21.18 22.51
C LYS A 178 -17.73 -20.62 22.19
N ILE A 179 -17.63 -19.29 22.05
CA ILE A 179 -16.37 -18.56 21.93
C ILE A 179 -15.89 -18.25 23.33
N GLN A 180 -14.72 -18.79 23.68
CA GLN A 180 -14.17 -18.70 25.03
C GLN A 180 -12.81 -18.02 25.06
N GLY A 181 -12.59 -17.22 26.10
CA GLY A 181 -11.31 -16.56 26.34
C GLY A 181 -10.84 -15.69 25.16
N LEU A 182 -11.77 -14.97 24.52
CA LEU A 182 -11.42 -14.14 23.38
C LEU A 182 -10.54 -12.99 23.82
N THR A 183 -9.40 -12.84 23.14
CA THR A 183 -8.40 -11.83 23.42
C THR A 183 -7.95 -11.12 22.15
N ILE A 184 -7.71 -9.82 22.27
CA ILE A 184 -7.02 -9.01 21.28
C ILE A 184 -5.73 -8.53 21.91
N THR A 185 -4.60 -8.94 21.36
CA THR A 185 -3.26 -8.51 21.77
C THR A 185 -2.76 -7.50 20.74
N ARG A 186 -2.61 -6.24 21.14
CA ARG A 186 -2.15 -5.16 20.26
C ARG A 186 -0.64 -5.25 20.07
N ALA A 187 -0.20 -5.17 18.82
CA ALA A 187 1.18 -4.82 18.52
C ALA A 187 1.48 -3.42 19.06
N GLU A 188 2.73 -3.15 19.39
CA GLU A 188 3.16 -1.78 19.61
C GLU A 188 2.90 -0.99 18.32
N GLY A 189 2.10 0.09 18.42
CA GLY A 189 1.91 1.01 17.30
C GLY A 189 3.23 1.64 16.87
N GLU A 190 3.26 2.26 15.69
CA GLU A 190 4.47 2.96 15.25
C GLU A 190 4.86 4.00 16.32
N PRO A 191 6.12 3.98 16.80
CA PRO A 191 6.55 4.89 17.85
C PRO A 191 6.45 6.33 17.34
N VAL A 192 5.72 7.16 18.08
CA VAL A 192 5.65 8.60 17.81
C VAL A 192 7.04 9.20 18.02
N LEU A 193 7.64 9.66 16.93
CA LEU A 193 8.98 10.23 16.97
C LEU A 193 8.99 11.62 17.58
N THR A 194 9.93 11.86 18.50
CA THR A 194 10.22 13.23 18.95
C THR A 194 11.14 13.88 17.91
N PRO A 195 10.85 15.10 17.41
CA PRO A 195 11.70 15.78 16.44
C PRO A 195 13.16 15.82 16.88
N GLN A 196 14.05 15.37 16.00
CA GLN A 196 15.49 15.26 16.29
C GLN A 196 16.29 15.51 15.01
N GLU A 197 17.27 16.41 15.09
CA GLU A 197 18.20 16.69 13.99
C GLU A 197 18.95 15.43 13.57
N ALA A 198 19.22 15.31 12.27
CA ALA A 198 19.94 14.14 11.76
C ALA A 198 21.37 14.06 12.33
N THR A 199 21.80 12.85 12.68
CA THR A 199 23.18 12.56 13.03
C THR A 199 23.97 12.21 11.77
N VAL A 200 25.00 13.00 11.45
CA VAL A 200 25.94 12.68 10.38
C VAL A 200 26.95 11.63 10.88
N ILE A 201 26.98 10.47 10.24
CA ILE A 201 27.87 9.34 10.58
C ILE A 201 28.97 9.09 9.55
N GLY A 202 28.92 9.79 8.40
CA GLY A 202 29.97 9.78 7.37
C GLY A 202 29.96 11.07 6.56
N ASN A 203 30.68 12.10 7.01
CA ASN A 203 30.78 13.38 6.30
C ASN A 203 31.96 13.44 5.30
N PHE A 204 32.93 12.54 5.46
CA PHE A 204 34.16 12.43 4.66
C PHE A 204 34.90 13.75 4.38
N ALA A 205 34.81 14.72 5.30
CA ALA A 205 35.38 16.06 5.07
C ALA A 205 36.93 16.05 5.05
N GLU A 206 37.54 15.16 5.83
CA GLU A 206 38.98 15.08 6.05
C GLU A 206 39.58 13.71 5.67
N GLY A 207 38.73 12.68 5.50
CA GLY A 207 39.16 11.31 5.23
C GLY A 207 38.02 10.31 5.36
N ILE A 208 38.36 9.02 5.37
CA ILE A 208 37.42 7.89 5.48
C ILE A 208 37.58 7.12 6.79
N ASP A 209 38.09 7.77 7.85
CA ASP A 209 38.29 7.13 9.15
C ASP A 209 37.00 6.48 9.67
N GLY A 210 37.12 5.24 10.13
CA GLY A 210 35.97 4.41 10.53
C GLY A 210 35.27 3.69 9.38
N TRP A 211 35.67 3.90 8.12
CA TRP A 211 35.10 3.23 6.95
C TRP A 211 36.11 2.31 6.27
N ALA A 212 35.66 1.09 5.94
CA ALA A 212 36.51 0.07 5.30
C ALA A 212 35.68 -0.85 4.39
N ALA A 213 36.36 -1.60 3.53
CA ALA A 213 35.72 -2.69 2.80
C ALA A 213 35.32 -3.82 3.75
N GLU A 214 34.22 -4.49 3.43
CA GLU A 214 33.76 -5.70 4.12
C GLU A 214 33.60 -6.83 3.11
N ALA A 215 33.60 -8.07 3.59
CA ALA A 215 33.39 -9.24 2.74
C ALA A 215 32.06 -9.11 1.96
N GLY A 216 32.13 -9.24 0.64
CA GLY A 216 30.94 -9.19 -0.22
C GLY A 216 30.04 -10.41 -0.08
N TYR A 217 28.94 -10.43 -0.84
CA TYR A 217 28.05 -11.58 -0.98
C TYR A 217 27.88 -11.94 -2.47
N ASP A 218 28.22 -13.18 -2.83
CA ASP A 218 28.30 -13.65 -4.23
C ASP A 218 29.12 -12.68 -5.11
N TYR A 219 30.16 -12.08 -4.52
CA TYR A 219 31.01 -11.08 -5.14
C TYR A 219 32.43 -11.59 -5.34
N SER A 220 32.90 -11.55 -6.58
CA SER A 220 34.21 -12.07 -6.98
C SER A 220 35.27 -10.98 -7.16
N HIS A 221 34.88 -9.70 -7.19
CA HIS A 221 35.79 -8.59 -7.47
C HIS A 221 36.70 -8.86 -8.70
N GLY A 222 36.09 -9.33 -9.80
CA GLY A 222 36.78 -9.65 -11.05
C GLY A 222 37.61 -10.94 -11.04
N LYS A 223 37.58 -11.74 -9.96
CA LYS A 223 38.34 -12.98 -9.84
C LYS A 223 37.50 -14.18 -10.31
N PRO A 224 37.68 -14.70 -11.55
CA PRO A 224 36.87 -15.80 -12.08
C PRO A 224 36.99 -17.10 -11.26
N ASP A 225 38.10 -17.27 -10.55
CA ASP A 225 38.38 -18.46 -9.73
C ASP A 225 37.93 -18.31 -8.26
N SER A 226 37.24 -17.21 -7.90
CA SER A 226 36.73 -17.04 -6.53
C SER A 226 35.59 -18.03 -6.28
N THR A 227 35.85 -19.02 -5.44
CA THR A 227 34.90 -20.10 -5.13
C THR A 227 33.93 -19.74 -4.01
N GLN A 228 34.38 -18.96 -3.02
CA GLN A 228 33.54 -18.50 -1.90
C GLN A 228 32.77 -17.23 -2.24
N LYS A 229 33.27 -16.43 -3.18
CA LYS A 229 32.66 -15.17 -3.64
C LYS A 229 32.28 -14.22 -2.49
N THR A 230 33.24 -14.04 -1.59
CA THR A 230 33.17 -13.12 -0.44
C THR A 230 34.27 -12.07 -0.53
N GLU A 231 34.74 -11.79 -1.74
CA GLU A 231 35.85 -10.87 -1.98
C GLU A 231 35.50 -9.47 -1.47
N GLN A 232 36.53 -8.72 -1.06
CA GLN A 232 36.37 -7.35 -0.62
C GLN A 232 36.56 -6.40 -1.81
N THR A 233 35.75 -5.35 -1.85
CA THR A 233 36.00 -4.18 -2.70
C THR A 233 37.23 -3.41 -2.22
N GLU A 234 37.77 -2.52 -3.05
CA GLU A 234 38.75 -1.53 -2.60
C GLU A 234 38.06 -0.20 -2.29
N VAL A 235 38.46 0.43 -1.19
CA VAL A 235 37.97 1.75 -0.81
C VAL A 235 39.10 2.74 -0.62
N GLU A 236 38.87 3.99 -1.02
CA GLU A 236 39.82 5.08 -0.83
C GLU A 236 39.10 6.42 -0.60
N TYR A 237 39.79 7.37 0.03
CA TYR A 237 39.29 8.74 0.16
C TYR A 237 39.49 9.50 -1.15
N ASP A 238 38.39 9.97 -1.73
CA ASP A 238 38.41 10.88 -2.89
C ASP A 238 38.43 12.33 -2.40
N LYS A 239 39.62 12.96 -2.49
CA LYS A 239 39.86 14.32 -1.97
C LYS A 239 39.07 15.39 -2.72
N ASP A 240 38.81 15.20 -4.01
CA ASP A 240 38.18 16.20 -4.86
C ASP A 240 36.69 16.31 -4.57
N SER A 241 36.05 15.15 -4.38
CA SER A 241 34.63 15.06 -4.06
C SER A 241 34.32 14.96 -2.56
N LYS A 242 35.34 14.83 -1.71
CA LYS A 242 35.22 14.60 -0.25
C LYS A 242 34.28 13.44 0.05
N SER A 243 34.62 12.27 -0.47
CA SER A 243 33.73 11.10 -0.44
C SER A 243 34.50 9.79 -0.27
N LEU A 244 33.78 8.74 0.12
CA LEU A 244 34.27 7.37 0.09
C LEU A 244 34.13 6.83 -1.33
N LYS A 245 35.24 6.64 -2.05
CA LYS A 245 35.25 5.95 -3.34
C LYS A 245 35.28 4.45 -3.11
N VAL A 246 34.40 3.74 -3.80
CA VAL A 246 34.29 2.27 -3.78
C VAL A 246 34.58 1.76 -5.18
N LYS A 247 35.65 0.98 -5.35
CA LYS A 247 36.06 0.41 -6.64
C LYS A 247 35.44 -0.97 -6.83
N LEU A 248 34.79 -1.16 -7.97
CA LEU A 248 33.92 -2.29 -8.23
C LEU A 248 34.41 -3.06 -9.46
N ASP A 249 34.41 -4.38 -9.38
CA ASP A 249 34.57 -5.23 -10.56
C ASP A 249 33.62 -6.43 -10.51
N TYR A 250 32.55 -6.37 -11.29
CA TYR A 250 31.58 -7.47 -11.47
C TYR A 250 31.86 -8.31 -12.72
N SER A 251 33.01 -8.15 -13.38
CA SER A 251 33.30 -8.82 -14.66
C SER A 251 33.24 -10.35 -14.58
N ALA A 252 33.51 -10.93 -13.42
CA ALA A 252 33.40 -12.37 -13.16
C ALA A 252 32.03 -12.80 -12.56
N ASP A 253 31.11 -11.85 -12.34
CA ASP A 253 29.80 -12.08 -11.71
C ASP A 253 28.62 -11.93 -12.69
N LEU A 254 28.87 -11.71 -13.99
CA LEU A 254 27.85 -11.35 -14.98
C LEU A 254 26.73 -12.38 -15.18
N SER A 255 26.95 -13.63 -14.79
CA SER A 255 25.94 -14.69 -14.84
C SER A 255 25.09 -14.77 -13.57
N SER A 256 25.43 -14.02 -12.52
CA SER A 256 24.66 -14.00 -11.27
C SER A 256 23.45 -13.08 -11.39
N GLY A 257 22.35 -13.44 -10.70
CA GLY A 257 21.22 -12.53 -10.50
C GLY A 257 21.46 -11.53 -9.37
N TRP A 258 22.50 -11.72 -8.56
CA TRP A 258 22.80 -10.92 -7.38
C TRP A 258 24.27 -11.01 -7.01
N SER A 259 24.99 -9.88 -7.04
CA SER A 259 26.39 -9.82 -6.60
C SER A 259 26.63 -8.54 -5.83
N GLU A 260 27.14 -8.61 -4.61
CA GLU A 260 27.08 -7.50 -3.66
C GLU A 260 28.45 -7.16 -3.06
N ALA A 261 28.99 -6.02 -3.46
CA ALA A 261 30.20 -5.44 -2.88
C ALA A 261 29.83 -4.64 -1.63
N LYS A 262 30.56 -4.79 -0.52
CA LYS A 262 30.17 -4.20 0.77
C LYS A 262 31.24 -3.27 1.35
N VAL A 263 30.75 -2.18 1.95
CA VAL A 263 31.56 -1.27 2.78
C VAL A 263 30.92 -1.11 4.14
N LYS A 264 31.73 -1.06 5.20
CA LYS A 264 31.30 -0.91 6.59
C LYS A 264 31.76 0.42 7.13
N GLY A 265 30.83 1.17 7.71
CA GLY A 265 31.11 2.35 8.52
C GLY A 265 30.96 2.02 10.01
N THR A 266 31.95 2.39 10.81
CA THR A 266 31.95 2.32 12.28
C THR A 266 32.09 3.73 12.84
N PHE A 267 31.22 4.11 13.77
CA PHE A 267 31.09 5.47 14.26
C PHE A 267 30.75 5.48 15.75
N LYS A 268 30.77 6.68 16.36
CA LYS A 268 30.34 6.85 17.75
C LYS A 268 28.89 6.41 17.91
N ALA A 269 28.61 5.53 18.87
CA ALA A 269 27.28 5.00 19.13
C ALA A 269 26.18 6.09 19.15
N VAL A 270 25.08 5.81 18.45
CA VAL A 270 23.90 6.67 18.30
C VAL A 270 22.68 5.92 18.81
N ASN A 271 21.94 6.50 19.75
CA ASN A 271 20.63 5.96 20.14
C ASN A 271 19.59 6.30 19.06
N VAL A 272 18.87 5.29 18.57
CA VAL A 272 17.98 5.42 17.41
C VAL A 272 16.49 5.44 17.77
N LYS A 273 16.12 5.69 19.02
CA LYS A 273 14.71 5.70 19.46
C LYS A 273 13.83 6.74 18.75
N ASN A 274 14.45 7.81 18.25
CA ASN A 274 13.78 8.91 17.56
C ASN A 274 14.07 8.94 16.05
N TYR A 275 14.74 7.93 15.50
CA TYR A 275 15.13 7.89 14.10
C TYR A 275 14.45 6.72 13.39
N ASN A 276 14.09 6.92 12.13
CA ASN A 276 13.49 5.90 11.25
C ASN A 276 14.11 5.88 9.86
N LEU A 277 15.21 6.59 9.63
CA LEU A 277 15.84 6.72 8.32
C LEU A 277 17.37 6.66 8.40
N VAL A 278 17.98 5.84 7.55
CA VAL A 278 19.37 6.00 7.11
C VAL A 278 19.34 6.62 5.70
N SER A 279 20.19 7.60 5.44
CA SER A 279 20.33 8.18 4.10
C SER A 279 21.78 8.47 3.75
N PHE A 280 22.10 8.42 2.45
CA PHE A 280 23.38 8.88 1.93
C PHE A 280 23.24 9.37 0.48
N THR A 281 24.22 10.16 0.03
CA THR A 281 24.34 10.57 -1.37
C THR A 281 25.25 9.60 -2.10
N LEU A 282 24.71 8.95 -3.14
CA LEU A 282 25.44 8.10 -4.07
C LEU A 282 25.81 8.92 -5.30
N THR A 283 27.09 8.97 -5.65
CA THR A 283 27.56 9.47 -6.95
C THR A 283 27.90 8.26 -7.83
N TYR A 284 27.34 8.23 -9.03
CA TYR A 284 27.39 7.09 -9.95
C TYR A 284 27.51 7.57 -11.41
N PRO A 285 27.96 6.72 -12.36
CA PRO A 285 28.11 7.13 -13.76
C PRO A 285 26.78 7.57 -14.38
N SER A 286 26.74 8.73 -15.05
CA SER A 286 25.52 9.27 -15.68
C SER A 286 25.00 8.40 -16.83
N SER A 287 25.79 7.44 -17.32
CA SER A 287 25.35 6.46 -18.31
C SER A 287 24.38 5.41 -17.74
N MET A 288 24.23 5.33 -16.42
CA MET A 288 23.33 4.39 -15.75
C MET A 288 22.06 5.10 -15.29
N GLU A 289 20.90 4.44 -15.40
CA GLU A 289 19.64 5.00 -14.89
C GLU A 289 19.57 4.94 -13.36
N THR A 290 20.02 3.82 -12.78
CA THR A 290 20.04 3.57 -11.34
C THR A 290 21.22 2.68 -10.96
N VAL A 291 21.53 2.66 -9.67
CA VAL A 291 22.44 1.68 -9.06
C VAL A 291 21.73 1.10 -7.84
N ARG A 292 21.56 -0.23 -7.81
CA ARG A 292 20.92 -0.91 -6.67
C ARG A 292 21.88 -0.92 -5.48
N THR A 293 21.31 -0.70 -4.30
CA THR A 293 22.04 -0.72 -3.03
C THR A 293 21.29 -1.52 -1.99
N LYS A 294 22.00 -1.97 -0.96
CA LYS A 294 21.42 -2.61 0.21
C LYS A 294 22.02 -1.98 1.47
N ILE A 295 21.25 -1.87 2.54
CA ILE A 295 21.70 -1.29 3.80
C ILE A 295 21.46 -2.29 4.92
N PHE A 296 22.46 -2.48 5.76
CA PHE A 296 22.38 -3.31 6.96
C PHE A 296 22.72 -2.48 8.18
N MET A 297 21.93 -2.66 9.24
CA MET A 297 22.14 -2.03 10.52
C MET A 297 21.62 -2.95 11.63
N ASN A 298 22.49 -3.30 12.55
CA ASN A 298 22.13 -3.98 13.80
C ASN A 298 22.30 -3.01 14.96
N ASP A 299 21.71 -3.35 16.10
CA ASP A 299 22.10 -2.74 17.36
C ASP A 299 23.58 -3.04 17.69
N LYS A 300 24.10 -2.30 18.66
CA LYS A 300 25.49 -2.37 19.10
C LYS A 300 25.92 -3.75 19.62
N THR A 301 25.00 -4.53 20.16
CA THR A 301 25.29 -5.90 20.61
C THR A 301 25.30 -6.90 19.45
N GLY A 302 24.67 -6.56 18.32
CA GLY A 302 24.47 -7.45 17.18
C GLY A 302 23.31 -8.43 17.37
N GLU A 303 22.50 -8.27 18.43
CA GLU A 303 21.39 -9.17 18.75
C GLU A 303 20.11 -8.81 18.01
N ALA A 304 19.91 -7.52 17.67
CA ALA A 304 18.73 -7.05 16.96
C ALA A 304 19.11 -6.44 15.62
N THR A 305 18.51 -6.97 14.55
CA THR A 305 18.55 -6.34 13.23
C THR A 305 17.49 -5.25 13.14
N LEU A 306 17.94 -4.04 12.81
CA LEU A 306 17.11 -2.85 12.65
C LEU A 306 16.81 -2.60 11.18
N LEU A 307 17.78 -2.85 10.30
CA LEU A 307 17.65 -2.68 8.87
C LEU A 307 18.40 -3.80 8.15
N ASP A 308 17.70 -4.48 7.24
CA ASP A 308 18.25 -5.41 6.26
C ASP A 308 17.36 -5.31 5.02
N GLY A 309 17.68 -4.37 4.14
CA GLY A 309 16.79 -4.01 3.04
C GLY A 309 17.45 -3.26 1.91
N GLU A 310 16.82 -3.29 0.74
CA GLU A 310 17.27 -2.49 -0.40
C GLU A 310 17.17 -1.00 -0.10
N GLY A 311 18.19 -0.25 -0.51
CA GLY A 311 18.16 1.20 -0.45
C GLY A 311 17.20 1.75 -1.52
N SER A 312 16.23 2.56 -1.10
CA SER A 312 15.33 3.28 -2.00
C SER A 312 16.10 4.37 -2.75
N PHE A 313 16.27 4.16 -4.06
CA PHE A 313 16.87 5.12 -4.97
C PHE A 313 15.90 6.26 -5.27
N ARG A 314 16.26 7.50 -4.90
CA ARG A 314 15.37 8.66 -5.03
C ARG A 314 15.58 9.37 -6.38
N THR A 315 14.82 8.95 -7.38
CA THR A 315 14.89 9.55 -8.74
C THR A 315 14.66 11.06 -8.76
N LYS A 316 13.81 11.60 -7.86
CA LYS A 316 13.56 13.04 -7.72
C LYS A 316 14.78 13.85 -7.24
N THR A 317 15.76 13.21 -6.60
CA THR A 317 16.98 13.89 -6.13
C THR A 317 18.16 13.70 -7.08
N VAL A 318 17.91 13.10 -8.25
CA VAL A 318 18.95 12.93 -9.27
C VAL A 318 19.44 14.28 -9.76
N LYS A 319 20.75 14.49 -9.69
CA LYS A 319 21.42 15.67 -10.24
C LYS A 319 22.59 15.25 -11.11
N ASP A 320 22.52 15.58 -12.39
CA ASP A 320 23.63 15.48 -13.33
C ASP A 320 24.69 16.55 -13.00
N LEU A 321 25.94 16.12 -12.85
CA LEU A 321 27.07 17.00 -12.56
C LEU A 321 27.75 17.54 -13.83
N GLY A 322 27.35 17.10 -15.03
CA GLY A 322 27.88 17.57 -16.31
C GLY A 322 29.29 17.06 -16.65
N ASN A 323 29.81 16.12 -15.86
CA ASN A 323 31.15 15.55 -15.99
C ASN A 323 31.13 14.01 -16.14
N GLY A 324 30.00 13.46 -16.56
CA GLY A 324 29.78 12.01 -16.68
C GLY A 324 29.37 11.33 -15.37
N TRP A 325 29.14 12.10 -14.30
CA TRP A 325 28.63 11.62 -13.02
C TRP A 325 27.30 12.25 -12.66
N SER A 326 26.44 11.46 -12.04
CA SER A 326 25.19 11.89 -11.44
C SER A 326 25.21 11.59 -9.94
N THR A 327 24.44 12.35 -9.17
CA THR A 327 24.21 12.09 -7.74
C THR A 327 22.75 11.72 -7.51
N ALA A 328 22.47 10.87 -6.54
CA ALA A 328 21.13 10.57 -6.06
C ALA A 328 21.16 10.28 -4.55
N THR A 329 20.05 10.54 -3.87
CA THR A 329 19.87 10.16 -2.46
C THR A 329 19.39 8.72 -2.39
N ILE A 330 20.01 7.93 -1.52
CA ILE A 330 19.55 6.60 -1.14
C ILE A 330 18.94 6.68 0.25
N ARG A 331 17.80 5.99 0.46
CA ARG A 331 17.10 5.92 1.76
C ARG A 331 16.89 4.47 2.20
N GLY A 332 17.15 4.17 3.47
CA GLY A 332 16.76 2.93 4.13
C GLY A 332 15.92 3.24 5.36
N SER A 333 14.64 2.87 5.34
CA SER A 333 13.73 3.10 6.46
C SER A 333 13.77 1.94 7.45
N PHE A 334 13.69 2.24 8.74
CA PHE A 334 13.68 1.23 9.80
C PHE A 334 12.71 1.61 10.93
N THR A 335 12.29 0.62 11.72
CA THR A 335 11.43 0.86 12.89
C THR A 335 12.27 1.41 14.05
N PRO A 336 11.93 2.60 14.59
CA PRO A 336 12.65 3.20 15.72
C PRO A 336 12.64 2.28 16.94
N LYS A 337 13.77 2.22 17.65
CA LYS A 337 13.92 1.38 18.85
C LYS A 337 14.88 2.03 19.84
N ASP A 338 14.63 1.89 21.14
CA ASP A 338 15.51 2.41 22.20
C ASP A 338 16.75 1.53 22.39
N VAL A 339 17.63 1.57 21.40
CA VAL A 339 18.92 0.86 21.34
C VAL A 339 19.98 1.78 20.73
N GLU A 340 21.25 1.45 20.96
CA GLU A 340 22.38 2.12 20.32
C GLU A 340 22.82 1.37 19.06
N VAL A 341 23.31 2.12 18.06
CA VAL A 341 23.95 1.62 16.85
C VAL A 341 25.31 2.28 16.71
N GLU A 342 26.35 1.51 16.38
CA GLU A 342 27.71 2.02 16.16
C GLU A 342 28.34 1.60 14.83
N SER A 343 27.59 0.86 13.99
CA SER A 343 28.04 0.53 12.63
C SER A 343 26.88 0.37 11.65
N ILE A 344 27.16 0.60 10.37
CA ILE A 344 26.28 0.24 9.25
C ILE A 344 27.09 -0.42 8.14
N VAL A 345 26.42 -1.20 7.30
CA VAL A 345 26.99 -1.77 6.08
C VAL A 345 26.19 -1.30 4.88
N ILE A 346 26.88 -0.81 3.85
CA ILE A 346 26.28 -0.43 2.58
C ILE A 346 26.78 -1.41 1.51
N GLY A 347 25.84 -2.12 0.90
CA GLY A 347 26.05 -2.98 -0.25
C GLY A 347 25.78 -2.24 -1.55
N ILE A 348 26.67 -2.37 -2.53
CA ILE A 348 26.42 -2.02 -3.93
C ILE A 348 26.10 -3.32 -4.66
N VAL A 349 24.90 -3.40 -5.23
CA VAL A 349 24.33 -4.64 -5.76
C VAL A 349 24.38 -4.61 -7.29
N GLY A 350 25.20 -5.46 -7.88
CA GLY A 350 25.24 -5.77 -9.30
C GLY A 350 24.59 -7.13 -9.62
N PRO A 351 24.99 -7.80 -10.72
CA PRO A 351 26.17 -7.47 -11.52
C PRO A 351 25.94 -6.32 -12.52
N TYR A 352 26.88 -5.38 -12.54
CA TYR A 352 26.94 -4.32 -13.53
C TYR A 352 28.32 -4.35 -14.22
N ALA A 353 28.38 -4.81 -15.48
CA ALA A 353 29.65 -4.96 -16.20
C ALA A 353 30.44 -3.65 -16.27
N ASP A 354 29.72 -2.55 -16.50
CA ASP A 354 30.28 -1.22 -16.76
C ASP A 354 30.44 -0.37 -15.48
N LEU A 355 29.93 -0.83 -14.34
CA LEU A 355 30.08 -0.09 -13.08
C LEU A 355 31.43 -0.40 -12.44
N LYS A 356 32.39 0.50 -12.63
CA LYS A 356 33.76 0.36 -12.10
C LYS A 356 34.00 1.08 -10.78
N GLU A 357 33.22 2.11 -10.48
CA GLU A 357 33.30 2.80 -9.20
C GLU A 357 32.01 3.56 -8.88
N VAL A 358 31.78 3.77 -7.58
CA VAL A 358 30.81 4.72 -7.04
C VAL A 358 31.47 5.56 -5.96
N ARG A 359 30.83 6.67 -5.58
CA ARG A 359 31.21 7.45 -4.39
C ARG A 359 30.05 7.58 -3.43
N ILE A 360 30.32 7.45 -2.14
CA ILE A 360 29.34 7.60 -1.06
C ILE A 360 29.72 8.83 -0.24
N SER A 361 28.75 9.69 0.03
CA SER A 361 28.92 10.88 0.86
C SER A 361 27.69 11.18 1.71
N ASP A 362 27.84 12.04 2.72
CA ASP A 362 26.75 12.58 3.53
C ASP A 362 25.87 11.49 4.18
N VAL A 363 26.51 10.49 4.80
CA VAL A 363 25.81 9.38 5.45
C VAL A 363 25.21 9.87 6.77
N LYS A 364 23.89 9.69 6.93
CA LYS A 364 23.10 10.20 8.04
C LYS A 364 22.17 9.14 8.62
N ILE A 365 21.92 9.24 9.93
CA ILE A 365 20.77 8.64 10.61
C ILE A 365 19.84 9.79 11.00
N GLY A 366 18.57 9.73 10.61
CA GLY A 366 17.64 10.84 10.78
C GLY A 366 16.19 10.41 10.81
N GLN A 367 15.33 11.41 10.61
CA GLN A 367 13.89 11.23 10.51
C GLN A 367 13.47 11.34 9.04
N LEU A 368 12.56 10.47 8.62
CA LEU A 368 11.93 10.55 7.32
C LEU A 368 11.05 11.80 7.28
N ASP A 369 11.46 12.77 6.48
CA ASP A 369 10.58 13.86 6.08
C ASP A 369 9.75 13.39 4.88
N ALA A 370 8.54 12.94 5.16
CA ALA A 370 7.60 12.51 4.12
C ALA A 370 7.16 13.67 3.22
N SER A 371 7.33 14.94 3.64
CA SER A 371 6.97 16.10 2.81
C SER A 371 7.78 16.16 1.52
N GLU A 372 9.03 15.66 1.52
CA GLU A 372 9.90 15.58 0.34
C GLU A 372 9.37 14.64 -0.76
N ASP A 373 8.40 13.79 -0.44
CA ASP A 373 7.80 12.87 -1.40
C ASP A 373 6.65 13.53 -2.18
N TYR A 374 6.08 14.62 -1.66
CA TYR A 374 5.03 15.39 -2.30
C TYR A 374 5.61 16.46 -3.23
N VAL A 375 4.82 16.85 -4.23
CA VAL A 375 5.12 18.03 -5.06
C VAL A 375 4.38 19.21 -4.48
N GLU A 376 5.02 20.38 -4.47
CA GLU A 376 4.33 21.60 -4.08
C GLU A 376 3.20 21.89 -5.07
N ILE A 377 2.05 22.30 -4.56
CA ILE A 377 0.95 22.77 -5.38
C ILE A 377 1.36 24.14 -5.93
N THR A 378 1.77 24.19 -7.19
CA THR A 378 2.24 25.42 -7.84
C THR A 378 1.09 26.31 -8.31
N GLU A 379 -0.11 25.77 -8.44
CA GLU A 379 -1.29 26.47 -8.94
C GLU A 379 -2.54 26.11 -8.13
N LYS A 380 -3.35 27.11 -7.82
CA LYS A 380 -4.66 26.88 -7.21
C LYS A 380 -5.67 26.56 -8.29
N LEU A 381 -6.54 25.61 -8.00
CA LEU A 381 -7.66 25.28 -8.89
C LEU A 381 -8.54 26.51 -9.10
N ASP A 382 -8.88 26.77 -10.36
CA ASP A 382 -9.94 27.70 -10.68
C ASP A 382 -11.28 27.05 -10.27
N ALA A 383 -11.95 27.65 -9.30
CA ALA A 383 -13.24 27.16 -8.80
C ALA A 383 -14.36 27.23 -9.85
N GLN A 384 -14.17 28.00 -10.92
CA GLN A 384 -15.13 28.10 -12.01
C GLN A 384 -14.96 26.97 -13.02
N GLY A 385 -13.71 26.49 -13.18
CA GLY A 385 -13.33 25.55 -14.23
C GLY A 385 -13.47 26.16 -15.63
N ASP A 386 -12.70 25.65 -16.59
CA ASP A 386 -12.88 26.06 -17.98
C ASP A 386 -14.19 25.49 -18.52
N VAL A 387 -14.99 26.33 -19.17
CA VAL A 387 -16.21 25.93 -19.88
C VAL A 387 -15.91 25.87 -21.37
N ALA A 388 -16.42 24.84 -22.05
CA ALA A 388 -16.34 24.72 -23.49
C ALA A 388 -16.95 25.96 -24.18
N ASP A 389 -16.19 26.60 -25.07
CA ASP A 389 -16.67 27.64 -25.96
C ASP A 389 -17.33 26.99 -27.18
N LEU A 390 -18.66 27.00 -27.17
CA LEU A 390 -19.51 26.42 -28.22
C LEU A 390 -19.99 27.46 -29.23
N SER A 391 -19.45 28.68 -29.23
CA SER A 391 -19.84 29.72 -30.18
C SER A 391 -19.62 29.33 -31.65
N GLY A 392 -18.65 28.45 -31.91
CA GLY A 392 -18.34 27.89 -33.24
C GLY A 392 -19.18 26.65 -33.64
N MET A 393 -20.05 26.15 -32.77
CA MET A 393 -20.84 24.94 -32.98
C MET A 393 -21.86 25.15 -34.11
N ALA A 394 -21.86 24.25 -35.08
CA ALA A 394 -22.80 24.32 -36.20
C ALA A 394 -24.21 23.91 -35.75
N ALA A 395 -25.23 24.65 -36.19
CA ALA A 395 -26.64 24.31 -35.94
C ALA A 395 -27.07 23.02 -36.65
N GLU A 396 -26.44 22.71 -37.79
CA GLU A 396 -26.65 21.48 -38.55
C GLU A 396 -25.31 20.89 -39.01
N VAL A 397 -25.19 19.56 -38.93
CA VAL A 397 -24.03 18.81 -39.41
C VAL A 397 -24.49 17.73 -40.38
N LYS A 398 -23.86 17.66 -41.55
CA LYS A 398 -24.03 16.57 -42.51
C LYS A 398 -22.95 15.53 -42.28
N LEU A 399 -23.36 14.31 -41.96
CA LEU A 399 -22.48 13.15 -41.85
C LEU A 399 -22.61 12.29 -43.11
N VAL A 400 -21.56 11.54 -43.43
CA VAL A 400 -21.56 10.59 -44.56
C VAL A 400 -22.61 9.50 -44.35
N ASP A 401 -22.84 9.12 -43.09
CA ASP A 401 -23.94 8.26 -42.69
C ASP A 401 -25.25 9.06 -42.64
N GLY A 402 -26.13 8.82 -43.62
CA GLY A 402 -27.44 9.46 -43.71
C GLY A 402 -28.41 9.04 -42.59
N ASP A 403 -28.16 7.88 -41.97
CA ASP A 403 -28.98 7.33 -40.89
C ASP A 403 -28.44 7.74 -39.50
N ALA A 404 -27.40 8.59 -39.45
CA ALA A 404 -26.82 9.06 -38.20
C ALA A 404 -27.88 9.71 -37.30
N THR A 405 -27.92 9.24 -36.06
CA THR A 405 -28.86 9.74 -35.05
C THR A 405 -28.62 11.21 -34.72
N ASP A 406 -29.62 11.88 -34.17
CA ASP A 406 -29.49 13.28 -33.74
C ASP A 406 -28.41 13.45 -32.67
N SER A 407 -28.25 12.48 -31.76
CA SER A 407 -27.16 12.47 -30.77
C SER A 407 -25.78 12.40 -31.42
N THR A 408 -25.62 11.59 -32.49
CA THR A 408 -24.36 11.49 -33.25
C THR A 408 -24.05 12.80 -33.96
N LYS A 409 -25.06 13.43 -34.57
CA LYS A 409 -24.90 14.74 -35.23
C LYS A 409 -24.56 15.84 -34.23
N ALA A 410 -25.19 15.84 -33.05
CA ALA A 410 -24.90 16.78 -31.97
C ALA A 410 -23.47 16.62 -31.44
N MET A 411 -22.98 15.39 -31.24
CA MET A 411 -21.60 15.12 -30.83
C MET A 411 -20.60 15.59 -31.90
N ALA A 412 -20.87 15.33 -33.18
CA ALA A 412 -20.03 15.82 -34.27
C ALA A 412 -19.98 17.36 -34.33
N ALA A 413 -21.12 18.02 -34.12
CA ALA A 413 -21.19 19.49 -34.04
C ALA A 413 -20.38 20.04 -32.85
N TYR A 414 -20.49 19.39 -31.69
CA TYR A 414 -19.76 19.74 -30.48
C TYR A 414 -18.24 19.63 -30.67
N LEU A 415 -17.76 18.49 -31.18
CA LEU A 415 -16.33 18.27 -31.45
C LEU A 415 -15.77 19.28 -32.46
N ALA A 416 -16.52 19.59 -33.52
CA ALA A 416 -16.14 20.60 -34.50
C ALA A 416 -16.13 22.01 -33.90
N GLY A 417 -17.04 22.30 -32.95
CA GLY A 417 -17.08 23.54 -32.19
C GLY A 417 -15.81 23.72 -31.36
N LEU A 418 -15.46 22.70 -30.55
CA LEU A 418 -14.22 22.70 -29.76
C LEU A 418 -12.98 22.93 -30.63
N GLN A 419 -12.89 22.24 -31.77
CA GLN A 419 -11.77 22.41 -32.70
C GLN A 419 -11.65 23.85 -33.23
N LYS A 420 -12.77 24.51 -33.54
CA LYS A 420 -12.76 25.90 -33.99
C LYS A 420 -12.36 26.89 -32.90
N SER A 421 -12.68 26.56 -31.65
CA SER A 421 -12.32 27.36 -30.48
C SER A 421 -10.92 27.03 -29.94
N ASP A 422 -10.13 26.21 -30.66
CA ASP A 422 -8.80 25.72 -30.24
C ASP A 422 -8.81 25.03 -28.86
N GLN A 423 -9.91 24.33 -28.56
CA GLN A 423 -10.10 23.58 -27.32
C GLN A 423 -9.97 22.08 -27.55
N VAL A 424 -9.46 21.39 -26.52
CA VAL A 424 -9.27 19.93 -26.53
C VAL A 424 -10.16 19.25 -25.49
N LEU A 425 -10.55 18.01 -25.77
CA LEU A 425 -11.16 17.14 -24.75
C LEU A 425 -10.06 16.41 -23.99
N PHE A 426 -10.04 16.62 -22.67
CA PHE A 426 -9.13 15.92 -21.78
C PHE A 426 -9.73 14.60 -21.30
N GLY A 427 -8.87 13.60 -21.18
CA GLY A 427 -9.20 12.32 -20.58
C GLY A 427 -8.05 11.32 -20.61
N HIS A 428 -8.12 10.32 -19.75
CA HIS A 428 -7.14 9.22 -19.67
C HIS A 428 -7.87 7.91 -19.33
N GLN A 429 -7.21 6.77 -19.54
CA GLN A 429 -7.83 5.43 -19.37
C GLN A 429 -8.45 5.21 -17.99
N ASN A 430 -7.77 5.65 -16.92
CA ASN A 430 -8.15 5.36 -15.54
C ASN A 430 -9.02 6.45 -14.89
N SER A 431 -9.44 7.44 -15.68
CA SER A 431 -10.06 8.68 -15.23
C SER A 431 -11.43 8.57 -14.57
N THR A 432 -12.07 7.40 -14.59
CA THR A 432 -13.43 7.19 -14.05
C THR A 432 -13.47 6.17 -12.92
N PHE A 433 -12.35 5.50 -12.61
CA PHE A 433 -12.35 4.38 -11.63
C PHE A 433 -11.06 4.22 -10.82
N ARG A 434 -10.05 5.08 -10.99
CA ARG A 434 -8.87 5.13 -10.10
C ARG A 434 -8.55 6.56 -9.68
N SER A 435 -8.05 6.65 -8.45
CA SER A 435 -7.40 7.83 -7.91
C SER A 435 -5.99 7.44 -7.47
N VAL A 436 -5.04 8.37 -7.56
CA VAL A 436 -3.71 8.22 -6.95
C VAL A 436 -3.76 8.30 -5.42
N ARG A 437 -4.87 8.78 -4.85
CA ARG A 437 -5.09 8.79 -3.40
C ARG A 437 -5.36 7.38 -2.90
N TYR A 438 -4.72 7.04 -1.78
CA TYR A 438 -5.06 5.86 -1.02
C TYR A 438 -6.52 6.00 -0.53
N ASN A 439 -7.40 5.07 -0.94
CA ASN A 439 -8.84 5.07 -0.70
C ASN A 439 -9.65 6.21 -1.37
N GLY A 440 -9.27 6.69 -2.55
CA GLY A 440 -10.12 7.62 -3.30
C GLY A 440 -11.51 7.05 -3.60
N GLU A 441 -12.56 7.78 -3.20
CA GLU A 441 -13.96 7.43 -3.47
C GLU A 441 -14.36 7.69 -4.94
N THR A 442 -13.72 8.70 -5.56
CA THR A 442 -13.90 9.05 -6.97
C THR A 442 -12.54 9.15 -7.68
N SER A 443 -12.51 9.55 -8.96
CA SER A 443 -11.25 9.72 -9.68
C SER A 443 -10.56 11.05 -9.34
N ASP A 444 -9.25 11.15 -9.60
CA ASP A 444 -8.51 12.41 -9.37
C ASP A 444 -9.13 13.59 -10.14
N ILE A 445 -9.68 13.33 -11.33
CA ILE A 445 -10.32 14.36 -12.16
C ILE A 445 -11.64 14.81 -11.54
N LYS A 446 -12.44 13.86 -11.05
CA LYS A 446 -13.73 14.16 -10.42
C LYS A 446 -13.53 14.91 -9.10
N ASP A 447 -12.53 14.53 -8.32
CA ASP A 447 -12.15 15.22 -7.08
C ASP A 447 -11.68 16.66 -7.34
N ILE A 448 -10.95 16.89 -8.43
CA ILE A 448 -10.37 18.20 -8.76
C ILE A 448 -11.39 19.12 -9.45
N THR A 449 -12.14 18.59 -10.41
CA THR A 449 -12.99 19.40 -11.33
C THR A 449 -14.48 19.33 -10.99
N GLY A 450 -14.90 18.38 -10.15
CA GLY A 450 -16.31 18.06 -9.92
C GLY A 450 -16.99 17.33 -11.09
N SER A 451 -16.27 17.06 -12.20
CA SER A 451 -16.80 16.41 -13.41
C SER A 451 -16.00 15.16 -13.79
N GLU A 452 -16.65 14.25 -14.54
CA GLU A 452 -15.93 13.12 -15.14
C GLU A 452 -15.08 13.61 -16.33
N ALA A 453 -14.06 12.83 -16.70
CA ALA A 453 -13.28 13.11 -17.90
C ALA A 453 -14.14 13.08 -19.17
N GLY A 454 -13.85 13.97 -20.13
CA GLY A 454 -14.56 14.05 -21.40
C GLY A 454 -14.25 12.91 -22.37
N LEU A 455 -13.12 12.22 -22.17
CA LEU A 455 -12.74 11.00 -22.87
C LEU A 455 -12.33 9.94 -21.84
N PHE A 456 -12.76 8.70 -22.02
CA PHE A 456 -12.21 7.58 -21.26
C PHE A 456 -11.78 6.47 -22.22
N GLY A 457 -10.59 5.92 -21.97
CA GLY A 457 -10.08 4.78 -22.71
C GLY A 457 -10.64 3.49 -22.12
N ILE A 458 -11.10 2.58 -22.97
CA ILE A 458 -11.46 1.22 -22.56
C ILE A 458 -10.30 0.31 -22.90
N ASP A 459 -9.59 -0.15 -21.88
CA ASP A 459 -8.68 -1.30 -22.03
C ASP A 459 -9.48 -2.59 -21.99
N THR A 460 -9.24 -3.48 -22.95
CA THR A 460 -9.86 -4.80 -22.99
C THR A 460 -9.55 -5.64 -21.74
N LEU A 461 -8.43 -5.39 -21.06
CA LEU A 461 -8.11 -5.97 -19.75
C LEU A 461 -9.07 -5.47 -18.65
N ALA A 462 -9.57 -4.24 -18.75
CA ALA A 462 -10.62 -3.71 -17.87
C ALA A 462 -11.97 -4.43 -18.10
N LEU A 463 -12.33 -4.73 -19.36
CA LEU A 463 -13.52 -5.54 -19.68
C LEU A 463 -13.45 -6.97 -19.11
N ALA A 464 -12.24 -7.52 -19.04
CA ALA A 464 -11.95 -8.80 -18.42
C ALA A 464 -11.87 -8.74 -16.88
N GLY A 465 -11.92 -7.55 -16.29
CA GLY A 465 -11.85 -7.31 -14.84
C GLY A 465 -10.45 -7.31 -14.24
N MET A 466 -9.40 -7.51 -15.05
CA MET A 466 -8.03 -7.68 -14.58
C MET A 466 -7.39 -6.38 -14.08
N GLU A 467 -7.84 -5.23 -14.59
CA GLU A 467 -7.29 -3.92 -14.20
C GLU A 467 -7.79 -3.36 -12.87
N THR A 468 -8.81 -3.96 -12.24
CA THR A 468 -9.35 -3.41 -10.99
C THR A 468 -8.67 -3.98 -9.74
N GLY A 469 -7.76 -4.96 -9.91
CA GLY A 469 -7.20 -5.74 -8.81
C GLY A 469 -8.25 -6.60 -8.08
N LYS A 470 -9.51 -6.58 -8.54
CA LYS A 470 -10.62 -7.31 -7.93
C LYS A 470 -10.64 -8.74 -8.46
N LYS A 471 -10.69 -9.71 -7.54
CA LYS A 471 -10.63 -11.14 -7.85
C LYS A 471 -12.00 -11.78 -8.12
N THR A 472 -13.10 -11.03 -7.99
CA THR A 472 -14.46 -11.58 -8.10
C THR A 472 -15.34 -10.79 -9.07
N ARG A 473 -16.23 -11.50 -9.76
CA ARG A 473 -17.12 -10.97 -10.81
C ARG A 473 -18.11 -9.91 -10.28
N GLN A 474 -18.52 -10.01 -9.02
CA GLN A 474 -19.39 -9.04 -8.35
C GLN A 474 -18.68 -7.70 -8.10
N ALA A 475 -17.40 -7.73 -7.74
CA ALA A 475 -16.62 -6.52 -7.48
C ALA A 475 -16.31 -5.69 -8.74
N VAL A 476 -16.50 -6.28 -9.94
CA VAL A 476 -16.32 -5.61 -11.25
C VAL A 476 -17.64 -4.99 -11.76
N GLN A 477 -18.79 -5.25 -11.12
CA GLN A 477 -20.09 -4.73 -11.58
C GLN A 477 -20.19 -3.20 -11.68
N PRO A 478 -19.59 -2.38 -10.78
CA PRO A 478 -19.65 -0.93 -10.91
C PRO A 478 -18.97 -0.43 -12.20
N ALA A 479 -17.80 -1.00 -12.55
CA ALA A 479 -17.09 -0.68 -13.80
C ALA A 479 -17.87 -1.09 -15.06
N ARG A 480 -18.68 -2.16 -14.98
CA ARG A 480 -19.57 -2.58 -16.08
C ARG A 480 -20.83 -1.75 -16.24
N ARG A 481 -21.22 -0.92 -15.28
CA ARG A 481 -22.37 -0.01 -15.43
C ARG A 481 -22.02 1.29 -16.18
N LEU A 482 -20.73 1.59 -16.31
CA LEU A 482 -20.20 2.75 -17.03
C LEU A 482 -19.92 2.47 -18.52
N ILE A 483 -19.99 1.20 -18.95
CA ILE A 483 -19.91 0.73 -20.34
C ILE A 483 -21.30 0.28 -20.76
#